data_AF-A0AAW6KL51-F1
#
_entry.id   AF-A0AAW6KL51-F1
#
_cell.length_a   1.000
_cell.length_b   1.000
_cell.length_c   1.000
_cell.angle_alpha   90.00
_cell.angle_beta   90.00
_cell.angle_gamma   90.00
#
_symmetry.space_group_name_H-M   'P 1'
#
loop_
_entity.id
_entity.type
_entity.pdbx_description
1 polymer ?
#
loop_
_entity_poly.entity_id
_entity_poly.type
_entity_poly.pdbx_seq_one_letter_code
_entity_poly.pdbx_strand_id
1 'polypeptide(L)' 'MSNTELDLLRQQANELNLQILKLINERGRIVQEIGKAKEAQGINRYDPVRERAMLNEIIENNDG' A
#
# COMPACT_ATOMS: atom_id res chain seq x y z
N MET A 1 -16.77 22.43 21.27
CA MET A 1 -15.79 21.34 21.09
C MET A 1 -14.43 21.99 21.21
N SER A 2 -13.63 21.64 22.22
CA SER A 2 -12.36 22.33 22.48
C SER A 2 -11.36 22.03 21.35
N ASN A 3 -10.52 23.00 20.99
CA ASN A 3 -9.45 22.82 20.00
C ASN A 3 -8.59 21.55 20.24
N THR A 4 -8.55 21.08 21.48
CA THR A 4 -7.81 19.89 21.94
C THR A 4 -8.29 18.58 21.31
N GLU A 5 -9.60 18.38 21.07
CA GLU A 5 -10.12 17.14 20.48
C GLU A 5 -9.73 17.04 18.99
N LEU A 6 -9.84 18.16 18.28
CA LEU A 6 -9.42 18.28 16.89
C LEU A 6 -7.92 18.02 16.71
N ASP A 7 -7.10 18.59 17.60
CA ASP A 7 -5.65 18.42 17.53
C ASP A 7 -5.21 16.98 17.85
N LEU A 8 -5.91 16.29 18.76
CA LEU A 8 -5.68 14.87 19.03
C LEU A 8 -6.00 14.00 17.81
N LEU A 9 -7.15 14.22 17.17
CA LEU A 9 -7.54 13.49 15.95
C LEU A 9 -6.52 13.71 14.82
N ARG A 10 -6.03 14.94 14.66
CA ARG A 10 -4.98 15.27 13.68
C ARG A 10 -3.67 14.55 13.98
N GLN A 11 -3.29 14.47 15.25
CA GLN A 11 -2.08 13.75 15.63
C GLN A 11 -2.20 12.26 15.29
N GLN A 12 -3.33 11.62 15.61
CA GLN A 12 -3.59 10.22 15.26
C GLN A 12 -3.53 9.99 13.74
N ALA A 13 -4.14 10.88 12.95
CA ALA A 13 -4.08 10.80 11.48
C ALA A 13 -2.64 10.94 10.96
N ASN A 14 -1.84 11.82 11.54
CA ASN A 14 -0.43 11.99 11.16
C ASN A 14 0.41 10.75 11.49
N GLU A 15 0.16 10.11 12.63
CA GLU A 15 0.81 8.85 12.99
C GLU A 15 0.45 7.73 12.00
N LEU A 16 -0.83 7.62 11.62
CA LEU A 16 -1.28 6.68 10.58
C LEU A 16 -0.64 6.96 9.22
N ASN A 17 -0.49 8.23 8.82
CA ASN A 17 0.19 8.59 7.57
C ASN A 17 1.62 8.03 7.51
N LEU A 18 2.36 8.09 8.60
CA LEU A 18 3.72 7.55 8.66
C LEU A 18 3.75 6.01 8.61
N GLN A 19 2.75 5.35 9.20
CA GLN A 19 2.59 3.91 9.09
C GLN A 19 2.28 3.48 7.66
N ILE A 20 1.35 4.17 6.99
CA ILE A 20 1.02 3.96 5.58
C ILE A 20 2.27 4.16 4.71
N LEU A 21 3.03 5.23 4.93
CA LEU A 21 4.26 5.49 4.17
C LEU A 21 5.28 4.36 4.33
N LYS A 22 5.47 3.84 5.55
CA LYS A 22 6.37 2.71 5.81
C LYS A 22 5.93 1.47 5.02
N LEU A 23 4.63 1.14 5.03
CA LEU A 23 4.07 0.00 4.31
C LEU A 23 4.20 0.16 2.78
N ILE A 24 3.96 1.36 2.25
CA ILE A 24 4.13 1.64 0.82
C ILE A 24 5.60 1.45 0.40
N ASN A 25 6.55 1.95 1.19
CA ASN A 25 7.98 1.77 0.92
C ASN A 25 8.38 0.30 0.96
N GLU A 26 7.86 -0.47 1.91
CA GLU A 26 8.10 -1.90 2.01
C GLU A 26 7.52 -2.67 0.82
N ARG A 27 6.26 -2.39 0.46
CA ARG A 27 5.64 -2.93 -0.75
C ARG A 27 6.47 -2.59 -1.99
N GLY A 28 6.96 -1.36 -2.10
CA GLY A 28 7.84 -0.89 -3.17
C GLY A 28 9.10 -1.75 -3.33
N ARG A 29 9.79 -2.05 -2.22
CA ARG A 29 10.96 -2.94 -2.22
C ARG A 29 10.60 -4.34 -2.69
N ILE A 30 9.50 -4.90 -2.20
CA ILE A 30 9.05 -6.26 -2.59
C ILE A 30 8.74 -6.32 -4.10
N VAL A 31 8.01 -5.35 -4.65
CA VAL A 31 7.67 -5.37 -6.09
C VAL A 31 8.89 -5.14 -6.98
N GLN A 32 9.93 -4.44 -6.50
CA GLN A 32 11.21 -4.34 -7.21
C GLN A 32 11.91 -5.70 -7.29
N GLU A 33 11.96 -6.45 -6.19
CA GLU A 33 12.53 -7.81 -6.21
C GLU A 33 11.72 -8.77 -7.10
N ILE A 34 10.39 -8.67 -7.08
CA ILE A 34 9.53 -9.40 -8.04
C ILE A 34 9.86 -9.02 -9.48
N GLY A 35 10.08 -7.74 -9.76
CA GLY A 35 10.46 -7.25 -11.09
C GLY A 35 11.78 -7.83 -11.57
N LYS A 36 12.80 -7.91 -10.70
CA LYS A 36 14.09 -8.56 -10.99
C LYS A 36 13.92 -10.06 -11.28
N ALA A 37 13.10 -10.74 -10.48
CA ALA A 37 12.82 -12.17 -10.68
C ALA A 37 12.10 -12.45 -12.02
N LYS A 38 11.12 -11.62 -12.39
CA LYS A 38 10.41 -11.71 -13.68
C LYS A 38 11.36 -11.46 -14.85
N GLU A 39 12.22 -10.45 -14.75
CA GLU A 39 13.21 -10.12 -15.78
C GLU A 39 14.21 -11.27 -16.00
N ALA A 40 14.72 -11.87 -14.92
CA ALA A 40 15.61 -13.03 -15.00
C ALA A 40 14.97 -14.25 -15.71
N GLN A 41 13.63 -14.33 -15.71
CA GLN A 41 12.87 -15.42 -16.35
C GLN A 41 12.31 -15.02 -17.74
N GLY A 42 12.62 -13.81 -18.24
CA GLY A 42 12.07 -13.31 -19.50
C GLY A 42 10.55 -13.05 -19.46
N ILE A 43 9.98 -12.93 -18.27
CA ILE A 43 8.54 -12.67 -18.07
C ILE A 43 8.28 -11.17 -18.14
N ASN A 44 7.18 -10.78 -18.79
CA ASN A 44 6.79 -9.38 -18.86
C ASN A 44 6.53 -8.80 -17.46
N ARG A 45 7.00 -7.57 -17.22
CA ARG A 45 6.84 -6.90 -15.92
C ARG A 45 5.36 -6.61 -15.62
N TYR A 46 4.61 -6.16 -16.64
CA TYR A 46 3.19 -5.87 -16.53
C TYR A 46 2.35 -7.15 -16.57
N ASP A 47 1.46 -7.31 -15.59
CA ASP A 47 0.58 -8.46 -15.43
C ASP A 47 -0.82 -7.98 -15.02
N PRO A 48 -1.72 -7.70 -16.00
CA PRO A 48 -3.04 -7.14 -15.71
C PRO A 48 -3.94 -8.09 -14.93
N VAL A 49 -3.73 -9.41 -15.05
CA VAL A 49 -4.49 -10.41 -14.31
C VAL A 49 -4.10 -10.35 -12.83
N ARG A 50 -2.80 -10.28 -12.54
CA ARG A 50 -2.31 -10.12 -11.16
C ARG A 50 -2.77 -8.80 -10.56
N GLU A 51 -2.72 -7.69 -11.30
CA GLU A 51 -3.19 -6.38 -10.83
C GLU A 51 -4.69 -6.40 -10.49
N ARG A 52 -5.52 -6.99 -11.35
CA ARG A 52 -6.95 -7.16 -11.08
C ARG A 52 -7.19 -7.97 -9.81
N ALA A 53 -6.48 -9.08 -9.63
CA ALA A 53 -6.60 -9.91 -8.44
C ALA A 53 -6.24 -9.14 -7.16
N MET A 54 -5.16 -8.34 -7.17
CA MET A 54 -4.81 -7.46 -6.04
C MET A 54 -5.93 -6.48 -5.72
N LEU A 55 -6.51 -5.83 -6.74
CA LEU A 55 -7.57 -4.85 -6.53
C LEU A 55 -8.85 -5.49 -6.02
N ASN A 56 -9.21 -6.67 -6.52
CA ASN A 56 -10.39 -7.41 -6.04
C ASN A 56 -10.24 -7.76 -4.55
N GLU A 57 -9.08 -8.28 -4.14
CA GLU A 57 -8.80 -8.62 -2.74
C GLU A 57 -8.90 -7.38 -1.82
N ILE A 58 -8.41 -6.22 -2.28
CA ILE A 58 -8.55 -4.95 -1.54
C ILE A 58 -10.03 -4.54 -1.43
N ILE A 59 -10.80 -4.65 -2.51
CA ILE A 59 -12.22 -4.30 -2.53
C ILE A 59 -13.01 -5.21 -1.57
N GLU A 60 -12.70 -6.50 -1.54
CA GLU A 60 -13.35 -7.49 -0.68
C GLU A 60 -13.10 -7.25 0.82
N ASN A 61 -12.00 -6.57 1.18
CA ASN A 61 -11.61 -6.28 2.56
C ASN A 61 -11.73 -4.78 2.93
N ASN A 62 -12.49 -4.00 2.15
CA ASN A 62 -12.66 -2.57 2.43
C ASN A 62 -13.79 -2.32 3.45
N ASP A 63 -13.43 -2.17 4.72
CA ASP A 63 -14.36 -1.94 5.84
C ASP A 63 -14.56 -0.46 6.22
N GLY A 64 -13.86 0.48 5.57
CA GLY A 64 -13.99 1.93 5.85
C GLY A 64 -12.74 2.75 5.60
#